data_AF-A0A2G6EBD4-F1
#
_entry.id   AF-A0A2G6EBD4-F1
#
_cell.length_a   1.000
_cell.length_b   1.000
_cell.length_c   1.000
_cell.angle_alpha   90.00
_cell.angle_beta   90.00
_cell.angle_gamma   90.00
#
_symmetry.space_group_name_H-M   'P 1'
#
loop_
_entity.id
_entity.type
_entity.pdbx_description
1 polymer ?
#
loop_
_entity_poly.entity_id
_entity_poly.type
_entity_poly.pdbx_seq_one_letter_code
_entity_poly.pdbx_strand_id
1 'polypeptide(L)'
;MNMLHHSSIKDNNFFLIPHRCPLDKIADRVTKSRYRALGKTFCSSRFRGTSIAKHEGAYQIIAWQRNVARLQKMDVSLPTIVSLNLDQQRIIQDIALDPSFAGSQGLSCSQSYLQRMLTKHLEGRPFTLAHIDIMSIKFLHCLHLQEVLQGALAFLEQHETSVCYNVDEIETGEAIDEGSDIRIVDVYEDSNGTSLSWELTLLDYKDRLCFGKNGEIRRIDHLDIVFSSSSSKGEDIHLQTTIHGDTPERIIAALLRFTLKCWKGLACQIQTKQKTFYNTNAFPISLIGLIVQSLGIVIFSNNYNYFQHILAALQREQGIPLCIGIVEHIEEAQTYFPEFSLEDVYS
;
A
#
# COMPACT_ATOMS: atom_id res chain seq x y z
N MET A 1 -26.02 -6.02 8.72
CA MET A 1 -25.28 -5.83 7.46
C MET A 1 -24.57 -7.14 7.19
N ASN A 2 -24.89 -7.83 6.09
CA ASN A 2 -24.22 -9.09 5.75
C ASN A 2 -22.81 -8.74 5.27
N MET A 3 -21.77 -9.12 6.01
CA MET A 3 -20.40 -9.08 5.49
C MET A 3 -20.37 -9.84 4.16
N LEU A 4 -19.63 -9.31 3.18
CA LEU A 4 -19.31 -10.08 1.97
C LEU A 4 -18.48 -11.30 2.42
N HIS A 5 -19.15 -12.45 2.56
CA HIS A 5 -18.47 -13.68 2.96
C HIS A 5 -17.38 -14.01 1.95
N HIS A 6 -16.25 -14.52 2.45
CA HIS A 6 -15.08 -14.94 1.69
C HIS A 6 -15.40 -15.79 0.43
N SER A 7 -16.50 -16.55 0.46
CA SER A 7 -17.03 -17.33 -0.66
C SER A 7 -17.54 -16.46 -1.82
N SER A 8 -18.22 -15.35 -1.55
CA SER A 8 -18.75 -14.43 -2.57
C SER A 8 -17.66 -13.66 -3.33
N ILE A 9 -16.47 -13.55 -2.73
CA ILE A 9 -15.29 -12.89 -3.33
C ILE A 9 -14.48 -13.89 -4.18
N LYS A 10 -14.42 -15.18 -3.80
CA LYS A 10 -13.72 -16.23 -4.55
C LYS A 10 -14.36 -16.55 -5.91
N ASP A 11 -15.68 -16.48 -6.03
CA ASP A 11 -16.39 -16.81 -7.27
C ASP A 11 -16.19 -15.80 -8.41
N ASN A 12 -15.51 -14.67 -8.18
CA ASN A 12 -15.44 -13.55 -9.13
C ASN A 12 -14.09 -13.31 -9.84
N ASN A 13 -13.11 -14.21 -9.77
CA ASN A 13 -11.74 -13.99 -10.29
C ASN A 13 -11.13 -12.71 -9.71
N PHE A 14 -11.14 -12.59 -8.38
CA PHE A 14 -10.80 -11.34 -7.69
C PHE A 14 -9.29 -11.03 -7.67
N PHE A 15 -8.46 -12.07 -7.68
CA PHE A 15 -7.01 -11.94 -7.62
C PHE A 15 -6.38 -11.76 -9.01
N LEU A 16 -5.56 -10.72 -9.17
CA LEU A 16 -4.85 -10.42 -10.42
C LEU A 16 -3.81 -11.49 -10.79
N ILE A 17 -3.30 -12.19 -9.78
CA ILE A 17 -2.24 -13.19 -9.88
C ILE A 17 -2.72 -14.44 -9.16
N PRO A 18 -2.70 -15.63 -9.78
CA PRO A 18 -2.97 -16.86 -9.06
C PRO A 18 -1.80 -17.20 -8.14
N HIS A 19 -2.08 -17.83 -7.00
CA HIS A 19 -1.04 -18.42 -6.16
C HIS A 19 -0.11 -19.33 -6.99
N ARG A 20 1.18 -19.38 -6.62
CA ARG A 20 2.22 -20.14 -7.30
C ARG A 20 2.42 -19.76 -8.77
N CYS A 21 2.13 -18.50 -9.12
CA CYS A 21 2.54 -17.96 -10.41
C CYS A 21 4.08 -18.04 -10.52
N PRO A 22 4.63 -18.52 -11.65
CA PRO A 22 6.07 -18.47 -11.90
C PRO A 22 6.60 -17.03 -11.75
N LEU A 23 7.72 -16.87 -11.04
CA LEU A 23 8.31 -15.56 -10.71
C LEU A 23 8.52 -14.71 -11.98
N ASP A 24 9.06 -15.30 -13.04
CA ASP A 24 9.31 -14.67 -14.34
C ASP A 24 8.04 -14.10 -15.01
N LYS A 25 6.84 -14.52 -14.57
CA LYS A 25 5.56 -14.08 -15.10
C LYS A 25 4.84 -13.07 -14.22
N ILE A 26 5.32 -12.82 -13.00
CA ILE A 26 4.62 -11.96 -12.04
C ILE A 26 4.53 -10.53 -12.56
N ALA A 27 5.64 -9.93 -13.00
CA ALA A 27 5.64 -8.55 -13.49
C ALA A 27 4.66 -8.35 -14.66
N ASP A 28 4.69 -9.29 -15.60
CA ASP A 28 3.78 -9.32 -16.75
C ASP A 28 2.31 -9.45 -16.32
N ARG A 29 2.01 -10.25 -15.29
CA ARG A 29 0.66 -10.39 -14.73
C ARG A 29 0.23 -9.12 -14.00
N VAL A 30 1.07 -8.54 -13.16
CA VAL A 30 0.76 -7.30 -12.44
C VAL A 30 0.39 -6.22 -13.44
N THR A 31 1.16 -6.05 -14.51
CA THR A 31 0.98 -4.97 -15.49
C THR A 31 -0.17 -5.22 -16.46
N LYS A 32 -0.31 -6.45 -17.00
CA LYS A 32 -1.22 -6.75 -18.11
C LYS A 32 -2.55 -7.38 -17.69
N SER A 33 -2.65 -7.94 -16.47
CA SER A 33 -3.92 -8.55 -16.02
C SER A 33 -5.02 -7.50 -15.99
N ARG A 34 -6.18 -7.88 -16.54
CA ARG A 34 -7.39 -7.06 -16.43
C ARG A 34 -7.87 -7.12 -14.98
N TYR A 35 -8.11 -5.95 -14.41
CA TYR A 35 -8.76 -5.82 -13.12
C TYR A 35 -10.28 -5.85 -13.30
N ARG A 36 -10.97 -6.54 -12.39
CA ARG A 36 -12.41 -6.53 -12.27
C ARG A 36 -12.78 -6.01 -10.89
N ALA A 37 -13.47 -4.87 -10.85
CA ALA A 37 -13.94 -4.27 -9.60
C ALA A 37 -14.99 -5.11 -8.88
N LEU A 38 -15.00 -5.04 -7.55
CA LEU A 38 -16.09 -5.59 -6.72
C LEU A 38 -17.36 -4.75 -6.89
N GLY A 39 -17.20 -3.43 -6.82
CA GLY A 39 -18.27 -2.46 -6.89
C GLY A 39 -18.32 -1.75 -8.24
N LYS A 40 -19.53 -1.48 -8.74
CA LYS A 40 -19.71 -0.60 -9.91
C LYS A 40 -19.23 0.82 -9.62
N THR A 41 -19.30 1.23 -8.36
CA THR A 41 -18.96 2.57 -7.84
C THR A 41 -17.60 2.60 -7.12
N PHE A 42 -16.68 1.67 -7.44
CA PHE A 42 -15.33 1.75 -6.87
C PHE A 42 -14.65 3.08 -7.25
N CYS A 43 -13.86 3.59 -6.32
CA CYS A 43 -13.10 4.83 -6.48
C CYS A 43 -11.59 4.56 -6.56
N SER A 44 -11.08 3.64 -5.74
CA SER A 44 -9.69 3.19 -5.80
C SER A 44 -9.55 1.75 -5.32
N SER A 45 -8.54 1.07 -5.85
CA SER A 45 -8.18 -0.30 -5.51
C SER A 45 -6.68 -0.43 -5.37
N ARG A 46 -6.23 -1.27 -4.44
CA ARG A 46 -4.83 -1.53 -4.17
C ARG A 46 -4.62 -3.03 -4.08
N PHE A 47 -3.86 -3.53 -5.03
CA PHE A 47 -3.41 -4.92 -5.07
C PHE A 47 -1.97 -4.94 -4.61
N ARG A 48 -1.60 -5.92 -3.80
CA ARG A 48 -0.20 -6.15 -3.47
C ARG A 48 0.09 -7.63 -3.31
N GLY A 49 1.37 -7.95 -3.32
CA GLY A 49 1.80 -9.31 -3.05
C GLY A 49 3.32 -9.45 -3.03
N THR A 50 3.74 -10.59 -2.54
CA THR A 50 5.14 -11.00 -2.46
C THR A 50 5.21 -12.45 -2.90
N SER A 51 6.19 -12.78 -3.73
CA SER A 51 6.54 -14.16 -4.06
C SER A 51 8.01 -14.38 -3.80
N ILE A 52 8.32 -15.48 -3.11
CA ILE A 52 9.67 -15.84 -2.69
C ILE A 52 9.93 -17.26 -3.19
N ALA A 53 11.01 -17.42 -3.96
CA ALA A 53 11.60 -18.71 -4.26
C ALA A 53 12.94 -18.85 -3.55
N LYS A 54 13.21 -20.03 -3.01
CA LYS A 54 14.46 -20.39 -2.35
C LYS A 54 15.16 -21.47 -3.17
N HIS A 55 16.40 -21.24 -3.55
CA HIS A 55 17.22 -22.20 -4.29
C HIS A 55 18.60 -22.27 -3.66
N GLU A 56 19.01 -23.46 -3.20
CA GLU A 56 20.34 -23.70 -2.59
C GLU A 56 20.68 -22.69 -1.47
N GLY A 57 19.66 -22.25 -0.73
CA GLY A 57 19.79 -21.27 0.36
C GLY A 57 19.75 -19.80 -0.06
N ALA A 58 19.91 -19.48 -1.35
CA ALA A 58 19.68 -18.16 -1.92
C ALA A 58 18.18 -17.91 -2.14
N TYR A 59 17.79 -16.64 -2.22
CA TYR A 59 16.39 -16.23 -2.38
C TYR A 59 16.22 -15.37 -3.62
N GLN A 60 15.16 -15.64 -4.39
CA GLN A 60 14.65 -14.74 -5.41
C GLN A 60 13.29 -14.23 -4.94
N ILE A 61 13.12 -12.91 -4.87
CA ILE A 61 11.91 -12.27 -4.35
C ILE A 61 11.37 -11.33 -5.42
N ILE A 62 10.06 -11.40 -5.68
CA ILE A 62 9.34 -10.38 -6.42
C ILE A 62 8.24 -9.85 -5.53
N ALA A 63 8.32 -8.58 -5.19
CA ALA A 63 7.35 -7.88 -4.38
C ALA A 63 6.72 -6.77 -5.19
N TRP A 64 5.42 -6.59 -5.04
CA TRP A 64 4.69 -5.68 -5.91
C TRP A 64 3.48 -5.05 -5.22
N GLN A 65 3.12 -3.90 -5.77
CA GLN A 65 1.88 -3.20 -5.49
C GLN A 65 1.36 -2.61 -6.79
N ARG A 66 0.06 -2.65 -7.00
CA ARG A 66 -0.62 -2.01 -8.12
C ARG A 66 -1.74 -1.16 -7.56
N ASN A 67 -1.62 0.14 -7.72
CA ASN A 67 -2.70 1.07 -7.41
C ASN A 67 -3.56 1.26 -8.67
N VAL A 68 -4.88 1.26 -8.50
CA VAL A 68 -5.84 1.58 -9.54
C VAL A 68 -6.77 2.65 -8.99
N ALA A 69 -6.89 3.77 -9.69
CA ALA A 69 -7.80 4.85 -9.30
C ALA A 69 -8.71 5.21 -10.47
N ARG A 70 -9.99 5.46 -10.18
CA ARG A 70 -10.95 5.92 -11.18
C ARG A 70 -10.97 7.44 -11.22
N LEU A 71 -10.46 8.01 -12.30
CA LEU A 71 -10.31 9.45 -12.52
C LEU A 71 -11.10 9.88 -13.75
N GLN A 72 -12.08 10.78 -13.57
CA GLN A 72 -12.90 11.35 -14.66
C GLN A 72 -13.37 10.34 -15.74
N LYS A 73 -13.77 9.12 -15.31
CA LYS A 73 -14.21 7.96 -16.14
C LYS A 73 -13.12 7.09 -16.77
N MET A 74 -11.85 7.33 -16.48
CA MET A 74 -10.74 6.44 -16.85
C MET A 74 -10.15 5.79 -15.61
N ASP A 75 -9.75 4.53 -15.74
CA ASP A 75 -9.01 3.85 -14.68
C ASP A 75 -7.51 4.06 -14.94
N VAL A 76 -6.84 4.74 -14.01
CA VAL A 76 -5.39 4.94 -14.04
C VAL A 76 -4.76 3.86 -13.18
N SER A 77 -3.76 3.16 -13.74
CA SER A 77 -3.10 2.03 -13.09
C SER A 77 -1.61 2.27 -12.98
N LEU A 78 -1.09 2.20 -11.75
CA LEU A 78 0.28 2.54 -11.41
C LEU A 78 0.92 1.36 -10.65
N PRO A 79 1.65 0.47 -11.34
CA PRO A 79 2.36 -0.62 -10.71
C PRO A 79 3.72 -0.16 -10.12
N THR A 80 4.07 -0.74 -8.98
CA THR A 80 5.40 -0.69 -8.36
C THR A 80 5.82 -2.13 -8.13
N ILE A 81 6.84 -2.59 -8.84
CA ILE A 81 7.29 -3.99 -8.81
C ILE A 81 8.79 -3.98 -8.56
N VAL A 82 9.23 -4.68 -7.53
CA VAL A 82 10.65 -4.79 -7.17
C VAL A 82 11.05 -6.26 -7.19
N SER A 83 12.12 -6.56 -7.91
CA SER A 83 12.78 -7.86 -7.90
C SER A 83 14.05 -7.79 -7.06
N LEU A 84 14.30 -8.81 -6.24
CA LEU A 84 15.50 -8.92 -5.40
C LEU A 84 16.10 -10.31 -5.52
N ASN A 85 17.43 -10.36 -5.56
CA ASN A 85 18.19 -11.59 -5.39
C ASN A 85 19.03 -11.49 -4.12
N LEU A 86 18.87 -12.45 -3.23
CA LEU A 86 19.62 -12.56 -1.98
C LEU A 86 20.51 -13.78 -2.00
N ASP A 87 21.72 -13.67 -1.45
CA ASP A 87 22.56 -14.84 -1.21
C ASP A 87 22.11 -15.65 0.01
N GLN A 88 22.89 -16.68 0.36
CA GLN A 88 22.64 -17.54 1.51
C GLN A 88 22.69 -16.81 2.86
N GLN A 89 23.36 -15.66 2.93
CA GLN A 89 23.49 -14.80 4.10
C GLN A 89 22.43 -13.67 4.11
N ARG A 90 21.48 -13.70 3.16
CA ARG A 90 20.48 -12.65 2.93
C ARG A 90 21.08 -11.29 2.58
N ILE A 91 22.28 -11.26 2.01
CA ILE A 91 22.83 -10.04 1.45
C ILE A 91 22.21 -9.82 0.07
N ILE A 92 21.77 -8.59 -0.18
CA ILE A 92 21.17 -8.19 -1.45
C ILE A 92 22.27 -8.17 -2.51
N GLN A 93 22.22 -9.12 -3.44
CA GLN A 93 23.17 -9.23 -4.54
C GLN A 93 22.74 -8.38 -5.74
N ASP A 94 21.42 -8.25 -5.94
CA ASP A 94 20.82 -7.51 -7.04
C ASP A 94 19.41 -7.04 -6.65
N ILE A 95 19.04 -5.84 -7.10
CA ILE A 95 17.71 -5.25 -6.87
C ILE A 95 17.28 -4.40 -8.07
N ALA A 96 16.06 -4.63 -8.54
CA ALA A 96 15.54 -3.94 -9.72
C ALA A 96 14.10 -3.47 -9.52
N LEU A 97 13.84 -2.20 -9.81
CA LEU A 97 12.53 -1.62 -10.03
C LEU A 97 12.12 -1.85 -11.48
N ASP A 98 10.96 -2.48 -11.67
CA ASP A 98 10.48 -2.85 -13.00
C ASP A 98 10.31 -1.62 -13.93
N PRO A 99 10.70 -1.72 -15.22
CA PRO A 99 10.59 -0.62 -16.18
C PRO A 99 9.16 -0.12 -16.44
N SER A 100 8.13 -0.87 -16.07
CA SER A 100 6.73 -0.42 -16.15
C SER A 100 6.37 0.64 -15.13
N PHE A 101 7.26 0.96 -14.18
CA PHE A 101 7.04 2.02 -13.20
C PHE A 101 6.98 3.39 -13.90
N ALA A 102 5.79 3.99 -13.94
CA ALA A 102 5.54 5.28 -14.59
C ALA A 102 5.28 6.43 -13.59
N GLY A 103 5.76 6.29 -12.36
CA GLY A 103 5.52 7.22 -11.26
C GLY A 103 4.15 7.03 -10.61
N SER A 104 4.15 6.86 -9.28
CA SER A 104 2.90 6.57 -8.54
C SER A 104 2.10 7.84 -8.18
N GLN A 105 2.75 9.01 -8.14
CA GLN A 105 2.13 10.26 -7.67
C GLN A 105 2.54 11.52 -8.46
N GLY A 106 3.76 11.62 -9.00
CA GLY A 106 4.19 12.82 -9.73
C GLY A 106 5.34 12.56 -10.68
N LEU A 107 5.60 13.50 -11.59
CA LEU A 107 6.64 13.41 -12.63
C LEU A 107 8.05 13.19 -12.08
N SER A 108 8.33 13.70 -10.89
CA SER A 108 9.60 13.52 -10.16
C SER A 108 9.78 12.12 -9.59
N CYS A 109 8.70 11.33 -9.49
CA CYS A 109 8.73 9.93 -9.08
C CYS A 109 9.15 9.07 -10.28
N SER A 110 10.38 9.23 -10.77
CA SER A 110 10.86 8.54 -11.97
C SER A 110 11.49 7.18 -11.65
N GLN A 111 11.42 6.27 -12.62
CA GLN A 111 11.98 4.92 -12.48
C GLN A 111 13.51 4.98 -12.33
N SER A 112 14.18 5.75 -13.20
CA SER A 112 15.64 5.83 -13.25
C SER A 112 16.22 6.36 -11.93
N TYR A 113 15.60 7.40 -11.37
CA TYR A 113 15.98 7.96 -10.07
C TYR A 113 15.84 6.94 -8.95
N LEU A 114 14.65 6.34 -8.84
CA LEU A 114 14.34 5.41 -7.75
C LEU A 114 15.15 4.11 -7.85
N GLN A 115 15.44 3.63 -9.06
CA GLN A 115 16.37 2.52 -9.29
C GLN A 115 17.76 2.84 -8.72
N ARG A 116 18.31 4.04 -8.99
CA ARG A 116 19.59 4.44 -8.40
C ARG A 116 19.55 4.44 -6.88
N MET A 117 18.45 4.91 -6.28
CA MET A 117 18.32 4.93 -4.82
C MET A 117 18.30 3.52 -4.24
N LEU A 118 17.58 2.58 -4.87
CA LEU A 118 17.58 1.16 -4.49
C LEU A 118 19.00 0.58 -4.55
N THR A 119 19.67 0.68 -5.70
CA THR A 119 21.03 0.17 -5.89
C THR A 119 22.02 0.79 -4.90
N LYS A 120 22.03 2.12 -4.77
CA LYS A 120 22.96 2.86 -3.89
C LYS A 120 22.82 2.47 -2.41
N HIS A 121 21.59 2.30 -1.92
CA HIS A 121 21.32 2.14 -0.50
C HIS A 121 21.15 0.69 -0.05
N LEU A 122 20.76 -0.21 -0.95
CA LEU A 122 20.38 -1.58 -0.59
C LEU A 122 21.35 -2.65 -1.09
N GLU A 123 21.96 -2.51 -2.28
CA GLU A 123 22.89 -3.55 -2.77
C GLU A 123 24.09 -3.72 -1.82
N GLY A 124 24.47 -4.98 -1.61
CA GLY A 124 25.51 -5.38 -0.66
C GLY A 124 25.12 -5.25 0.82
N ARG A 125 23.85 -4.92 1.13
CA ARG A 125 23.36 -4.83 2.52
C ARG A 125 22.54 -6.06 2.94
N PRO A 126 22.50 -6.38 4.25
CA PRO A 126 21.63 -7.44 4.76
C PRO A 126 20.14 -7.09 4.65
N PHE A 127 19.33 -8.00 4.09
CA PHE A 127 17.88 -7.92 4.06
C PHE A 127 17.27 -8.61 5.29
N THR A 128 17.26 -7.91 6.41
CA THR A 128 16.84 -8.42 7.73
C THR A 128 16.12 -7.35 8.54
N LEU A 129 15.29 -7.74 9.52
CA LEU A 129 14.59 -6.78 10.40
C LEU A 129 15.54 -5.87 11.21
N ALA A 130 16.75 -6.35 11.50
CA ALA A 130 17.77 -5.55 12.19
C ALA A 130 18.26 -4.36 11.36
N HIS A 131 18.08 -4.40 10.04
CA HIS A 131 18.49 -3.37 9.09
C HIS A 131 17.28 -2.78 8.36
N ILE A 132 16.08 -2.82 8.95
CA ILE A 132 14.84 -2.34 8.29
C ILE A 132 14.89 -0.83 7.97
N ASP A 133 15.72 -0.07 8.68
CA ASP A 133 15.86 1.38 8.57
C ASP A 133 16.41 1.83 7.20
N ILE A 134 17.24 1.00 6.54
CA ILE A 134 17.78 1.29 5.21
C ILE A 134 16.70 1.32 4.13
N MET A 135 15.54 0.70 4.39
CA MET A 135 14.37 0.72 3.51
C MET A 135 13.38 1.86 3.84
N SER A 136 13.73 2.74 4.77
CA SER A 136 12.88 3.88 5.10
C SER A 136 12.83 4.90 3.97
N ILE A 137 11.76 5.70 3.97
CA ILE A 137 11.54 6.78 3.02
C ILE A 137 12.69 7.81 3.00
N LYS A 138 13.45 7.93 4.10
CA LYS A 138 14.63 8.78 4.19
C LYS A 138 15.73 8.37 3.19
N PHE A 139 15.86 7.09 2.87
CA PHE A 139 16.87 6.59 1.94
C PHE A 139 16.29 6.30 0.55
N LEU A 140 15.07 5.77 0.52
CA LEU A 140 14.44 5.36 -0.74
C LEU A 140 13.69 6.50 -1.43
N HIS A 141 13.43 7.59 -0.71
CA HIS A 141 12.71 8.78 -1.18
C HIS A 141 11.30 8.49 -1.73
N CYS A 142 10.78 7.28 -1.53
CA CYS A 142 9.47 6.84 -2.02
C CYS A 142 8.77 5.94 -1.00
N LEU A 143 7.55 6.33 -0.60
CA LEU A 143 6.74 5.53 0.33
C LEU A 143 6.36 4.17 -0.25
N HIS A 144 6.05 4.11 -1.55
CA HIS A 144 5.68 2.85 -2.21
C HIS A 144 6.80 1.82 -2.16
N LEU A 145 8.06 2.24 -2.37
CA LEU A 145 9.20 1.35 -2.25
C LEU A 145 9.39 0.87 -0.81
N GLN A 146 9.25 1.76 0.17
CA GLN A 146 9.27 1.38 1.58
C GLN A 146 8.21 0.32 1.88
N GLU A 147 6.96 0.54 1.47
CA GLU A 147 5.85 -0.39 1.72
C GLU A 147 6.07 -1.76 1.05
N VAL A 148 6.47 -1.77 -0.22
CA VAL A 148 6.75 -2.99 -0.98
C VAL A 148 7.90 -3.79 -0.36
N LEU A 149 9.01 -3.13 -0.03
CA LEU A 149 10.20 -3.79 0.51
C LEU A 149 10.04 -4.24 1.96
N GLN A 150 9.45 -3.41 2.82
CA GLN A 150 9.17 -3.80 4.20
C GLN A 150 8.13 -4.93 4.26
N GLY A 151 7.13 -4.92 3.37
CA GLY A 151 6.21 -6.03 3.20
C GLY A 151 6.91 -7.32 2.78
N ALA A 152 7.81 -7.25 1.80
CA ALA A 152 8.59 -8.40 1.35
C ALA A 152 9.47 -8.98 2.46
N LEU A 153 10.15 -8.12 3.23
CA LEU A 153 10.96 -8.54 4.37
C LEU A 153 10.09 -9.20 5.45
N ALA A 154 8.96 -8.57 5.81
CA ALA A 154 8.02 -9.14 6.77
C ALA A 154 7.57 -10.54 6.36
N PHE A 155 7.20 -10.73 5.08
CA PHE A 155 6.76 -12.02 4.57
C PHE A 155 7.88 -13.07 4.58
N LEU A 156 9.11 -12.68 4.19
CA LEU A 156 10.30 -13.55 4.25
C LEU A 156 10.57 -14.03 5.69
N GLU A 157 10.49 -13.14 6.68
CA GLU A 157 10.74 -13.45 8.09
C GLU A 157 9.67 -14.38 8.67
N GLN A 158 8.41 -14.24 8.24
CA GLN A 158 7.34 -15.16 8.61
C GLN A 158 7.56 -16.59 8.06
N HIS A 159 8.34 -16.72 6.97
CA HIS A 159 8.54 -17.96 6.23
C HIS A 159 9.98 -18.50 6.29
N GLU A 160 10.85 -17.91 7.12
CA GLU A 160 12.25 -18.33 7.26
C GLU A 160 12.40 -19.83 7.58
N THR A 161 11.52 -20.33 8.45
CA THR A 161 11.54 -21.73 8.91
C THR A 161 10.74 -22.66 8.02
N SER A 162 10.10 -22.15 6.96
CA SER A 162 9.33 -22.96 6.03
C SER A 162 10.23 -23.88 5.22
N VAL A 163 9.84 -25.16 5.14
CA VAL A 163 10.48 -26.17 4.27
C VAL A 163 10.11 -25.95 2.79
N CYS A 164 9.13 -25.09 2.52
CA CYS A 164 8.61 -24.87 1.18
C CYS A 164 9.57 -24.02 0.34
N TYR A 165 9.90 -24.51 -0.85
CA TYR A 165 10.81 -23.83 -1.77
C TYR A 165 10.22 -22.56 -2.37
N ASN A 166 8.90 -22.48 -2.52
CA ASN A 166 8.19 -21.33 -3.10
C ASN A 166 7.00 -20.96 -2.22
N VAL A 167 6.94 -19.70 -1.78
CA VAL A 167 5.82 -19.16 -1.01
C VAL A 167 5.37 -17.83 -1.60
N ASP A 168 4.08 -17.54 -1.52
CA ASP A 168 3.54 -16.30 -2.03
C ASP A 168 2.32 -15.83 -1.24
N GLU A 169 2.13 -14.51 -1.22
CA GLU A 169 0.99 -13.82 -0.63
C GLU A 169 0.40 -12.85 -1.64
N ILE A 170 -0.91 -12.67 -1.56
CA ILE A 170 -1.65 -11.72 -2.37
C ILE A 170 -2.70 -11.05 -1.49
N GLU A 171 -2.83 -9.75 -1.65
CA GLU A 171 -3.84 -8.96 -0.96
C GLU A 171 -4.49 -8.00 -1.94
N THR A 172 -5.80 -7.83 -1.79
CA THR A 172 -6.60 -6.99 -2.65
C THR A 172 -7.55 -6.16 -1.82
N GLY A 173 -7.37 -4.84 -1.85
CA GLY A 173 -8.24 -3.85 -1.24
C GLY A 173 -8.97 -3.02 -2.30
N GLU A 174 -10.23 -2.67 -2.02
CA GLU A 174 -11.05 -1.81 -2.87
C GLU A 174 -11.91 -0.88 -2.02
N ALA A 175 -11.95 0.39 -2.39
CA ALA A 175 -12.82 1.40 -1.81
C ALA A 175 -14.01 1.69 -2.72
N ILE A 176 -15.21 1.63 -2.16
CA ILE A 176 -16.49 1.66 -2.84
C ILE A 176 -17.32 2.83 -2.28
N ASP A 177 -17.77 3.73 -3.16
CA ASP A 177 -18.73 4.77 -2.79
C ASP A 177 -20.14 4.17 -2.76
N GLU A 178 -20.78 4.18 -1.60
CA GLU A 178 -22.14 3.67 -1.38
C GLU A 178 -23.17 4.81 -1.28
N GLY A 179 -22.79 6.04 -1.64
CA GLY A 179 -23.67 7.19 -1.68
C GLY A 179 -23.50 8.09 -0.45
N SER A 180 -23.96 7.66 0.72
CA SER A 180 -23.73 8.37 2.00
C SER A 180 -22.44 7.90 2.68
N ASP A 181 -22.09 6.63 2.47
CA ASP A 181 -20.98 5.96 3.12
C ASP A 181 -19.88 5.64 2.11
N ILE A 182 -18.67 5.43 2.62
CA ILE A 182 -17.59 4.85 1.84
C ILE A 182 -17.08 3.60 2.54
N ARG A 183 -16.98 2.51 1.79
CA ARG A 183 -16.65 1.19 2.30
C ARG A 183 -15.37 0.69 1.67
N ILE A 184 -14.40 0.34 2.49
CA ILE A 184 -13.13 -0.26 2.08
C ILE A 184 -13.18 -1.73 2.46
N VAL A 185 -13.07 -2.61 1.48
CA VAL A 185 -13.02 -4.05 1.68
C VAL A 185 -11.66 -4.57 1.25
N ASP A 186 -11.16 -5.58 1.95
CA ASP A 186 -9.86 -6.14 1.65
C ASP A 186 -9.82 -7.64 1.94
N VAL A 187 -9.09 -8.36 1.10
CA VAL A 187 -8.87 -9.80 1.23
C VAL A 187 -7.40 -10.12 1.02
N TYR A 188 -6.83 -10.82 1.99
CA TYR A 188 -5.48 -11.35 2.03
C TYR A 188 -5.51 -12.87 2.00
N GLU A 189 -4.64 -13.48 1.19
CA GLU A 189 -4.39 -14.92 1.17
C GLU A 189 -2.89 -15.22 1.02
N ASP A 190 -2.42 -16.30 1.63
CA ASP A 190 -1.08 -16.85 1.39
C ASP A 190 -1.10 -18.30 0.91
N SER A 191 0.01 -18.73 0.32
CA SER A 191 0.19 -20.08 -0.22
C SER A 191 0.16 -21.19 0.84
N ASN A 192 0.17 -20.84 2.13
CA ASN A 192 0.07 -21.75 3.28
C ASN A 192 -1.36 -21.88 3.81
N GLY A 193 -2.34 -21.22 3.18
CA GLY A 193 -3.76 -21.31 3.53
C GLY A 193 -4.19 -20.34 4.64
N THR A 194 -3.34 -19.38 5.01
CA THR A 194 -3.82 -18.23 5.80
C THR A 194 -4.73 -17.39 4.91
N SER A 195 -5.91 -17.05 5.42
CA SER A 195 -6.82 -16.14 4.75
C SER A 195 -7.38 -15.15 5.75
N LEU A 196 -7.41 -13.88 5.37
CA LEU A 196 -7.92 -12.78 6.18
C LEU A 196 -8.77 -11.90 5.29
N SER A 197 -9.94 -11.50 5.78
CA SER A 197 -10.75 -10.48 5.13
C SER A 197 -11.17 -9.43 6.15
N TRP A 198 -11.20 -8.18 5.74
CA TRP A 198 -11.64 -7.08 6.58
C TRP A 198 -12.39 -6.02 5.79
N GLU A 199 -13.20 -5.27 6.52
CA GLU A 199 -14.02 -4.18 6.00
C GLU A 199 -13.92 -2.99 6.94
N LEU A 200 -13.81 -1.79 6.37
CA LEU A 200 -13.87 -0.51 7.06
C LEU A 200 -14.92 0.37 6.38
N THR A 201 -15.89 0.86 7.13
CA THR A 201 -16.92 1.76 6.62
C THR A 201 -16.84 3.10 7.34
N LEU A 202 -16.74 4.19 6.58
CA LEU A 202 -16.89 5.55 7.09
C LEU A 202 -18.31 6.03 6.79
N LEU A 203 -19.08 6.26 7.86
CA LEU A 203 -20.52 6.54 7.78
C LEU A 203 -20.80 8.02 7.61
N ASP A 204 -21.77 8.36 6.75
CA ASP A 204 -22.26 9.72 6.49
C ASP A 204 -21.15 10.76 6.27
N TYR A 205 -20.03 10.35 5.67
CA TYR A 205 -18.78 11.11 5.75
C TYR A 205 -18.86 12.50 5.09
N LYS A 206 -19.73 12.68 4.07
CA LYS A 206 -19.81 13.91 3.26
C LYS A 206 -20.12 15.15 4.10
N ASP A 207 -21.01 15.02 5.08
CA ASP A 207 -21.45 16.15 5.92
C ASP A 207 -20.56 16.34 7.17
N ARG A 208 -19.53 15.50 7.34
CA ARG A 208 -18.69 15.46 8.53
C ARG A 208 -17.28 15.99 8.31
N LEU A 209 -16.88 16.16 7.05
CA LEU A 209 -15.54 16.54 6.64
C LEU A 209 -15.52 17.98 6.11
N CYS A 210 -14.59 18.79 6.62
CA CYS A 210 -14.29 20.11 6.07
C CYS A 210 -12.90 20.12 5.44
N PHE A 211 -12.85 20.54 4.18
CA PHE A 211 -11.62 20.63 3.40
C PHE A 211 -11.06 22.06 3.41
N GLY A 212 -9.74 22.16 3.47
CA GLY A 212 -9.01 23.40 3.27
C GLY A 212 -8.93 23.80 1.80
N LYS A 213 -8.34 24.98 1.56
CA LYS A 213 -8.12 25.49 0.19
C LYS A 213 -7.19 24.61 -0.63
N ASN A 214 -6.32 23.84 0.03
CA ASN A 214 -5.36 22.95 -0.61
C ASN A 214 -5.85 21.49 -0.52
N GLY A 215 -7.15 21.25 -0.35
CA GLY A 215 -7.73 19.90 -0.30
C GLY A 215 -7.37 19.10 0.96
N GLU A 216 -6.63 19.64 1.92
CA GLU A 216 -6.37 18.94 3.18
C GLU A 216 -7.64 18.83 4.04
N ILE A 217 -7.84 17.70 4.74
CA ILE A 217 -8.93 17.59 5.71
C ILE A 217 -8.54 18.45 6.92
N ARG A 218 -9.22 19.59 7.10
CA ARG A 218 -8.95 20.52 8.21
C ARG A 218 -9.76 20.21 9.45
N ARG A 219 -10.97 19.69 9.28
CA ARG A 219 -11.86 19.39 10.39
C ARG A 219 -12.68 18.14 10.09
N ILE A 220 -12.82 17.31 11.11
CA ILE A 220 -13.77 16.21 11.20
C ILE A 220 -14.64 16.49 12.42
N ASP A 221 -15.93 16.73 12.20
CA ASP A 221 -16.86 17.04 13.29
C ASP A 221 -17.22 15.78 14.08
N HIS A 222 -17.82 14.81 13.40
CA HIS A 222 -18.25 13.53 13.97
C HIS A 222 -18.30 12.47 12.87
N LEU A 223 -17.22 11.70 12.73
CA LEU A 223 -17.14 10.65 11.71
C LEU A 223 -17.15 9.27 12.37
N ASP A 224 -18.26 8.56 12.24
CA ASP A 224 -18.35 7.18 12.70
C ASP A 224 -17.64 6.25 11.73
N ILE A 225 -16.81 5.37 12.30
CA ILE A 225 -16.03 4.38 11.57
C ILE A 225 -16.29 3.02 12.19
N VAL A 226 -16.69 2.08 11.34
CA VAL A 226 -16.91 0.68 11.70
C VAL A 226 -15.84 -0.16 11.00
N PHE A 227 -15.19 -1.05 11.73
CA PHE A 227 -14.24 -2.01 11.20
C PHE A 227 -14.66 -3.42 11.62
N SER A 228 -14.68 -4.34 10.67
CA SER A 228 -14.94 -5.75 10.94
C SER A 228 -13.93 -6.62 10.21
N SER A 229 -13.54 -7.76 10.78
CA SER A 229 -12.67 -8.72 10.09
C SER A 229 -13.00 -10.16 10.45
N SER A 230 -12.70 -11.06 9.51
CA SER A 230 -12.79 -12.51 9.69
C SER A 230 -11.54 -13.21 9.15
N SER A 231 -11.13 -14.28 9.82
CA SER A 231 -9.87 -15.00 9.55
C SER A 231 -10.08 -16.51 9.59
N SER A 232 -9.23 -17.27 8.88
CA SER A 232 -9.20 -18.73 9.00
C SER A 232 -8.59 -19.24 10.32
N LYS A 233 -7.93 -18.38 11.10
CA LYS A 233 -7.10 -18.77 12.27
C LYS A 233 -7.52 -18.15 13.61
N GLY A 234 -8.49 -17.23 13.62
CA GLY A 234 -8.83 -16.46 14.82
C GLY A 234 -10.27 -16.00 14.85
N GLU A 235 -10.69 -15.47 15.99
CA GLU A 235 -12.04 -14.92 16.20
C GLU A 235 -12.25 -13.64 15.40
N ASP A 236 -13.47 -13.43 14.93
CA ASP A 236 -13.86 -12.21 14.23
C ASP A 236 -13.66 -10.97 15.12
N ILE A 237 -13.25 -9.87 14.50
CA ILE A 237 -13.10 -8.58 15.18
C ILE A 237 -14.21 -7.67 14.73
N HIS A 238 -14.78 -6.92 15.67
CA HIS A 238 -15.67 -5.80 15.39
C HIS A 238 -15.24 -4.61 16.24
N LEU A 239 -14.93 -3.49 15.60
CA LEU A 239 -14.53 -2.24 16.23
C LEU A 239 -15.41 -1.12 15.69
N GLN A 240 -15.89 -0.27 16.59
CA GLN A 240 -16.58 0.96 16.23
C GLN A 240 -15.93 2.12 16.98
N THR A 241 -15.73 3.23 16.28
CA THR A 241 -15.24 4.46 16.89
C THR A 241 -15.80 5.67 16.19
N THR A 242 -15.72 6.81 16.85
CA THR A 242 -16.02 8.10 16.25
C THR A 242 -14.73 8.93 16.25
N ILE A 243 -14.36 9.43 15.08
CA ILE A 243 -13.25 10.38 14.93
C ILE A 243 -13.80 11.80 14.95
N HIS A 244 -13.10 12.64 15.71
CA HIS A 244 -13.26 14.10 15.72
C HIS A 244 -11.88 14.74 15.69
N GLY A 245 -11.78 15.90 15.06
CA GLY A 245 -10.53 16.66 14.99
C GLY A 245 -10.73 18.01 14.33
N ASP A 246 -10.07 19.04 14.86
CA ASP A 246 -10.13 20.43 14.41
C ASP A 246 -8.85 20.92 13.74
N THR A 247 -7.87 20.04 13.61
CA THR A 247 -6.58 20.27 12.95
C THR A 247 -6.14 19.00 12.21
N PRO A 248 -5.38 19.10 11.10
CA PRO A 248 -4.83 17.95 10.40
C PRO A 248 -4.05 17.00 11.32
N GLU A 249 -3.22 17.51 12.22
CA GLU A 249 -2.39 16.69 13.11
C GLU A 249 -3.25 15.85 14.07
N ARG A 250 -4.33 16.43 14.62
CA ARG A 250 -5.27 15.71 15.48
C ARG A 250 -6.06 14.66 14.72
N ILE A 251 -6.47 14.97 13.49
CA ILE A 251 -7.15 14.03 12.59
C ILE A 251 -6.24 12.83 12.30
N ILE A 252 -4.99 13.07 11.90
CA ILE A 252 -4.01 12.01 11.63
C ILE A 252 -3.71 11.21 12.89
N ALA A 253 -3.53 11.85 14.04
CA ALA A 253 -3.32 11.13 15.29
C ALA A 253 -4.52 10.25 15.68
N ALA A 254 -5.76 10.71 15.44
CA ALA A 254 -6.96 9.93 15.70
C ALA A 254 -7.09 8.73 14.76
N LEU A 255 -6.90 8.95 13.45
CA LEU A 255 -6.87 7.89 12.45
C LEU A 255 -5.77 6.87 12.76
N LEU A 256 -4.56 7.32 13.09
CA LEU A 256 -3.43 6.46 13.43
C LEU A 256 -3.71 5.59 14.65
N ARG A 257 -4.32 6.15 15.71
CA ARG A 257 -4.72 5.37 16.89
C ARG A 257 -5.74 4.30 16.54
N PHE A 258 -6.69 4.58 15.65
CA PHE A 258 -7.69 3.63 15.21
C PHE A 258 -7.09 2.54 14.31
N THR A 259 -6.38 2.92 13.25
CA THR A 259 -5.75 1.97 12.32
C THR A 259 -4.70 1.10 13.02
N LEU A 260 -3.97 1.62 14.01
CA LEU A 260 -3.09 0.81 14.86
C LEU A 260 -3.83 -0.28 15.64
N LYS A 261 -5.05 0.00 16.12
CA LYS A 261 -5.87 -1.00 16.82
C LYS A 261 -6.35 -2.08 15.85
N CYS A 262 -6.86 -1.69 14.68
CA CYS A 262 -7.26 -2.61 13.62
C CYS A 262 -6.09 -3.52 13.23
N TRP A 263 -4.94 -2.93 12.90
CA TRP A 263 -3.73 -3.63 12.50
C TRP A 263 -3.23 -4.63 13.53
N LYS A 264 -3.17 -4.23 14.82
CA LYS A 264 -2.80 -5.15 15.91
C LYS A 264 -3.78 -6.31 16.07
N GLY A 265 -5.07 -6.03 15.92
CA GLY A 265 -6.13 -7.03 15.93
C GLY A 265 -5.95 -8.06 14.81
N LEU A 266 -5.74 -7.59 13.58
CA LEU A 266 -5.50 -8.43 12.40
C LEU A 266 -4.24 -9.30 12.58
N ALA A 267 -3.12 -8.70 13.01
CA ALA A 267 -1.89 -9.44 13.27
C ALA A 267 -2.10 -10.59 14.27
N CYS A 268 -2.86 -10.35 15.35
CA CYS A 268 -3.23 -11.37 16.31
C CYS A 268 -4.12 -12.47 15.69
N GLN A 269 -5.10 -12.11 14.86
CA GLN A 269 -6.00 -13.07 14.20
C GLN A 269 -5.28 -14.05 13.28
N ILE A 270 -4.22 -13.62 12.60
CA ILE A 270 -3.40 -14.48 11.73
C ILE A 270 -2.16 -15.04 12.43
N GLN A 271 -2.04 -14.83 13.75
CA GLN A 271 -0.96 -15.31 14.62
C GLN A 271 0.45 -14.88 14.17
N THR A 272 0.57 -13.71 13.56
CA THR A 272 1.88 -13.14 13.20
C THR A 272 2.41 -12.28 14.34
N LYS A 273 3.74 -12.22 14.49
CA LYS A 273 4.34 -11.28 15.45
C LYS A 273 4.02 -9.86 14.97
N GLN A 274 3.48 -9.00 15.83
CA GLN A 274 3.11 -7.62 15.46
C GLN A 274 4.27 -6.84 14.82
N LYS A 275 5.52 -7.11 15.22
CA LYS A 275 6.72 -6.48 14.63
C LYS A 275 7.02 -6.92 13.18
N THR A 276 6.23 -7.83 12.61
CA THR A 276 6.46 -8.41 11.28
C THR A 276 5.21 -8.37 10.40
N PHE A 277 4.18 -7.59 10.73
CA PHE A 277 2.96 -7.48 9.90
C PHE A 277 2.98 -6.20 9.03
N TYR A 278 4.07 -5.97 8.31
CA TYR A 278 4.17 -4.87 7.33
C TYR A 278 3.59 -5.26 5.98
N ASN A 279 3.35 -6.55 5.78
CA ASN A 279 2.76 -7.13 4.59
C ASN A 279 1.23 -7.01 4.61
N THR A 280 0.67 -5.79 4.72
CA THR A 280 -0.78 -5.59 4.57
C THR A 280 -1.19 -4.17 4.13
N ASN A 281 -2.27 -4.06 3.36
CA ASN A 281 -2.99 -2.81 3.11
C ASN A 281 -3.57 -2.20 4.40
N ALA A 282 -3.78 -3.01 5.44
CA ALA A 282 -4.18 -2.56 6.77
C ALA A 282 -3.02 -1.98 7.59
N PHE A 283 -1.79 -1.91 7.05
CA PHE A 283 -0.69 -1.25 7.71
C PHE A 283 -1.08 0.22 7.97
N PRO A 284 -0.88 0.77 9.18
CA PRO A 284 -1.55 2.00 9.60
C PRO A 284 -1.39 3.19 8.65
N ILE A 285 -0.18 3.43 8.14
CA ILE A 285 0.08 4.54 7.20
C ILE A 285 -0.53 4.25 5.83
N SER A 286 -0.43 3.01 5.35
CA SER A 286 -1.04 2.57 4.09
C SER A 286 -2.56 2.72 4.11
N LEU A 287 -3.21 2.29 5.20
CA LEU A 287 -4.65 2.39 5.37
C LEU A 287 -5.12 3.84 5.49
N ILE A 288 -4.38 4.71 6.19
CA ILE A 288 -4.68 6.15 6.20
C ILE A 288 -4.58 6.73 4.79
N GLY A 289 -3.53 6.37 4.04
CA GLY A 289 -3.37 6.76 2.65
C GLY A 289 -4.57 6.34 1.80
N LEU A 290 -5.02 5.09 1.94
CA LEU A 290 -6.21 4.57 1.24
C LEU A 290 -7.49 5.31 1.62
N ILE A 291 -7.74 5.55 2.92
CA ILE A 291 -8.91 6.29 3.40
C ILE A 291 -8.95 7.68 2.77
N VAL A 292 -7.84 8.42 2.88
CA VAL A 292 -7.75 9.81 2.44
C VAL A 292 -7.79 9.92 0.92
N GLN A 293 -7.14 9.00 0.20
CA GLN A 293 -7.26 8.86 -1.26
C GLN A 293 -8.71 8.64 -1.68
N SER A 294 -9.39 7.68 -1.04
CA SER A 294 -10.76 7.30 -1.39
C SER A 294 -11.74 8.45 -1.16
N LEU A 295 -11.64 9.12 0.00
CA LEU A 295 -12.43 10.31 0.32
C LEU A 295 -12.17 11.43 -0.68
N GLY A 296 -10.90 11.69 -1.02
CA GLY A 296 -10.54 12.72 -1.98
C GLY A 296 -11.09 12.48 -3.38
N ILE A 297 -10.99 11.24 -3.87
CA ILE A 297 -11.51 10.86 -5.18
C ILE A 297 -13.03 11.10 -5.22
N VAL A 298 -13.78 10.65 -4.21
CA VAL A 298 -15.24 10.75 -4.23
C VAL A 298 -15.72 12.20 -4.04
N ILE A 299 -15.15 12.95 -3.10
CA ILE A 299 -15.60 14.32 -2.77
C ILE A 299 -15.30 15.29 -3.91
N PHE A 300 -14.13 15.17 -4.52
CA PHE A 300 -13.71 16.05 -5.62
C PHE A 300 -14.07 15.49 -7.01
N SER A 301 -15.09 14.62 -7.07
CA SER A 301 -15.67 14.11 -8.33
C SER A 301 -14.62 13.53 -9.28
N ASN A 302 -13.67 12.77 -8.75
CA ASN A 302 -12.59 12.12 -9.47
C ASN A 302 -11.60 13.09 -10.15
N ASN A 303 -11.42 14.31 -9.63
CA ASN A 303 -10.47 15.29 -10.15
C ASN A 303 -9.04 15.03 -9.63
N TYR A 304 -8.13 14.70 -10.55
CA TYR A 304 -6.74 14.32 -10.25
C TYR A 304 -5.92 15.40 -9.53
N ASN A 305 -6.13 16.68 -9.87
CA ASN A 305 -5.33 17.77 -9.26
C ASN A 305 -5.64 17.90 -7.76
N TYR A 306 -6.92 17.81 -7.38
CA TYR A 306 -7.32 17.84 -5.97
C TYR A 306 -6.86 16.59 -5.21
N PHE A 307 -6.84 15.43 -5.88
CA PHE A 307 -6.29 14.19 -5.34
C PHE A 307 -4.81 14.31 -4.94
N GLN A 308 -3.97 14.93 -5.79
CA GLN A 308 -2.55 15.14 -5.46
C GLN A 308 -2.35 16.05 -4.26
N HIS A 309 -3.15 17.12 -4.15
CA HIS A 309 -3.06 18.05 -3.03
C HIS A 309 -3.45 17.41 -1.69
N ILE A 310 -4.47 16.55 -1.68
CA ILE A 310 -4.91 15.78 -0.50
C ILE A 310 -3.80 14.87 0.02
N LEU A 311 -3.10 14.16 -0.88
CA LEU A 311 -2.00 13.27 -0.50
C LEU A 311 -0.76 14.05 -0.07
N ALA A 312 -0.46 15.17 -0.73
CA ALA A 312 0.64 16.06 -0.33
C ALA A 312 0.47 16.56 1.11
N ALA A 313 -0.76 16.83 1.56
CA ALA A 313 -1.03 17.24 2.93
C ALA A 313 -0.71 16.16 3.98
N LEU A 314 -0.76 14.88 3.61
CA LEU A 314 -0.38 13.76 4.49
C LEU A 314 1.13 13.49 4.50
N GLN A 315 1.76 13.71 3.35
CA GLN A 315 3.14 13.29 3.09
C GLN A 315 4.12 14.44 3.21
N ARG A 316 3.74 15.54 3.88
CA ARG A 316 4.61 16.66 4.22
C ARG A 316 4.77 16.80 5.73
N GLU A 317 5.99 17.01 6.18
CA GLU A 317 6.30 17.34 7.58
C GLU A 317 6.86 18.76 7.65
N GLN A 318 6.16 19.66 8.35
CA GLN A 318 6.55 21.08 8.45
C GLN A 318 6.73 21.75 7.06
N GLY A 319 5.95 21.33 6.07
CA GLY A 319 6.05 21.79 4.69
C GLY A 319 7.08 21.04 3.83
N ILE A 320 7.95 20.22 4.42
CA ILE A 320 8.97 19.45 3.71
C ILE A 320 8.34 18.17 3.13
N PRO A 321 8.52 17.88 1.83
CA PRO A 321 8.01 16.65 1.23
C PRO A 321 8.76 15.42 1.76
N LEU A 322 8.03 14.42 2.23
CA LEU A 322 8.60 13.14 2.69
C LEU A 322 8.90 12.20 1.51
N CYS A 323 8.16 12.34 0.41
CA CYS A 323 8.28 11.50 -0.79
C CYS A 323 8.59 12.38 -1.99
N ILE A 324 9.47 11.93 -2.88
CA ILE A 324 9.77 12.69 -4.10
C ILE A 324 8.55 12.87 -5.00
N GLY A 325 7.59 11.94 -4.95
CA GLY A 325 6.39 11.98 -5.77
C GLY A 325 5.37 13.06 -5.41
N ILE A 326 5.54 13.79 -4.32
CA ILE A 326 4.62 14.86 -3.87
C ILE A 326 5.25 16.27 -3.86
N VAL A 327 6.44 16.40 -4.45
CA VAL A 327 7.05 17.71 -4.68
C VAL A 327 6.17 18.51 -5.64
N GLU A 328 6.05 19.81 -5.39
CA GLU A 328 5.22 20.72 -6.17
C GLU A 328 5.90 21.12 -7.49
N HIS A 329 7.23 21.19 -7.49
CA HIS A 329 8.03 21.57 -8.65
C HIS A 329 9.45 20.98 -8.57
N ILE A 330 10.18 21.04 -9.69
CA ILE A 330 11.51 20.40 -9.84
C ILE A 330 12.55 20.99 -8.89
N GLU A 331 12.51 22.30 -8.64
CA GLU A 331 13.44 22.98 -7.75
C GLU A 331 13.25 22.52 -6.29
N GLU A 332 12.01 22.23 -5.88
CA GLU A 332 11.73 21.62 -4.58
C GLU A 332 12.34 20.21 -4.50
N ALA A 333 12.19 19.41 -5.57
CA ALA A 333 12.79 18.09 -5.65
C ALA A 333 14.31 18.13 -5.49
N GLN A 334 14.99 19.04 -6.19
CA GLN A 334 16.44 19.22 -6.11
C GLN A 334 16.90 19.74 -4.73
N THR A 335 16.05 20.49 -4.03
CA THR A 335 16.35 21.04 -2.70
C THR A 335 16.30 19.95 -1.62
N TYR A 336 15.26 19.12 -1.62
CA TYR A 336 15.03 18.14 -0.55
C TYR A 336 15.52 16.74 -0.89
N PHE A 337 15.78 16.44 -2.16
CA PHE A 337 16.30 15.18 -2.66
C PHE A 337 17.54 15.44 -3.54
N PRO A 338 18.71 15.71 -2.94
CA PRO A 338 19.88 16.22 -3.66
C PRO A 338 20.46 15.24 -4.70
N GLU A 339 20.11 13.96 -4.63
CA GLU A 339 20.46 12.96 -5.65
C GLU A 339 19.57 13.02 -6.90
N PHE A 340 18.46 13.75 -6.86
CA PHE A 340 17.54 13.90 -7.99
C PHE A 340 18.07 14.93 -8.98
N SER A 341 17.93 14.61 -10.26
CA SER A 341 18.26 15.50 -11.37
C SER A 341 17.13 15.53 -12.40
N LEU A 342 17.05 16.61 -13.18
CA LEU A 342 16.04 16.73 -14.24
C LEU A 342 16.21 15.65 -15.33
N GLU A 343 17.44 15.19 -15.57
CA GLU A 343 17.72 14.10 -16.51
C GLU A 343 17.01 12.80 -16.11
N ASP A 344 16.70 12.62 -14.83
CA ASP A 344 15.98 11.46 -14.31
C ASP A 344 14.53 11.39 -14.79
N VAL A 345 13.95 12.51 -15.23
CA VAL A 345 12.57 12.54 -15.74
C VAL A 345 12.50 12.15 -17.22
N TYR A 346 13.62 12.31 -17.94
CA TYR A 346 13.70 12.09 -19.39
C TYR A 346 14.42 10.79 -19.78
N SER A 347 14.94 10.06 -18.80
CA SER A 347 15.61 8.76 -18.94
C SER A 347 14.64 7.62 -18.68
#